data_AF-A0A7K5Q5Y2-F1
#
_entry.id   AF-A0A7K5Q5Y2-F1
#
_cell.length_a   1.000
_cell.length_b   1.000
_cell.length_c   1.000
_cell.angle_alpha   90.00
_cell.angle_beta   90.00
_cell.angle_gamma   90.00
#
_symmetry.space_group_name_H-M   'P 1'
#
loop_
_entity.id
_entity.type
_entity.pdbx_description
1 polymer ?
#
loop_
_entity_poly.entity_id
_entity_poly.type
_entity_poly.pdbx_seq_one_letter_code
_entity_poly.pdbx_strand_id
1 'polypeptide(L)'
;MTARDGPQDRYKAVWLIFFILGLGTLLPWNFFMTARQYFINRLKDPEKTSHVGNQTGEATSYLQSVFDNFMTLCAMVPLLIFTCLNSFIHQRIPQQIRISGSLVAIGLVFLVTAIMVKIPMEPLPFFVFTMISIIFINSFGAILQSSLFGLAGLLPASYTAPIMSGQGLAGTFAALAMIFSIAVGAQQPESFIGYFSTACVTIVLAIVSYVVLPHMDFFRYYSMKDKTEYHVYNAELETKRDLIKKDENGMEQNNSKIIPVHNPEEQPSVIAIFKKLWVLALSVCFVFTVTIGVFPAITAKVSTVLGEGNKW
;
A
#
# COMPACT_ATOMS: atom_id res chain seq x y z
N MET A 1 -44.34 2.35 -10.47
CA MET A 1 -43.19 3.28 -10.43
C MET A 1 -42.04 2.56 -9.69
N THR A 2 -41.04 2.08 -10.43
CA THR A 2 -39.92 1.30 -9.88
C THR A 2 -38.61 1.97 -10.28
N ALA A 3 -38.15 2.94 -9.50
CA ALA A 3 -36.79 3.46 -9.61
C ALA A 3 -35.91 2.64 -8.65
N ARG A 4 -35.22 1.65 -9.21
CA ARG A 4 -34.25 0.78 -8.53
C ARG A 4 -32.83 1.34 -8.64
N ASP A 5 -32.69 2.65 -8.77
CA ASP A 5 -31.39 3.30 -8.98
C ASP A 5 -30.94 3.94 -7.67
N GLY A 6 -29.92 3.36 -7.04
CA GLY A 6 -29.19 4.01 -5.95
C GLY A 6 -28.59 5.35 -6.40
N PRO A 7 -28.09 6.17 -5.47
CA PRO A 7 -27.43 7.42 -5.82
C PRO A 7 -26.30 7.16 -6.80
N GLN A 8 -26.16 8.01 -7.82
CA GLN A 8 -25.03 7.97 -8.75
C GLN A 8 -23.86 8.78 -8.17
N ASP A 9 -22.63 8.34 -8.44
CA ASP A 9 -21.41 9.09 -8.08
C ASP A 9 -21.30 10.33 -8.98
N ARG A 10 -21.94 11.42 -8.55
CA ARG A 10 -21.92 12.70 -9.27
C ARG A 10 -20.47 13.17 -9.39
N TYR A 11 -20.06 13.48 -10.63
CA TYR A 11 -18.70 13.90 -10.99
C TYR A 11 -17.59 12.85 -10.78
N LYS A 12 -17.93 11.56 -10.57
CA LYS A 12 -16.94 10.51 -10.30
C LYS A 12 -16.01 10.86 -9.11
N ALA A 13 -16.54 11.56 -8.11
CA ALA A 13 -15.75 12.06 -7.00
C ALA A 13 -15.31 10.93 -6.06
N VAL A 14 -16.15 9.91 -5.83
CA VAL A 14 -15.74 8.70 -5.08
C VAL A 14 -14.67 7.97 -5.86
N TRP A 15 -14.83 7.83 -7.18
CA TRP A 15 -13.82 7.21 -8.06
C TRP A 15 -12.45 7.91 -7.92
N LEU A 16 -12.43 9.25 -7.92
CA LEU A 16 -11.21 10.04 -7.77
C LEU A 16 -10.58 9.88 -6.37
N ILE A 17 -11.39 9.82 -5.31
CA ILE A 17 -10.88 9.57 -3.95
C ILE A 17 -10.18 8.21 -3.87
N PHE A 18 -10.80 7.15 -4.40
CA PHE A 18 -10.17 5.82 -4.45
C PHE A 18 -8.90 5.79 -5.30
N PHE A 19 -8.86 6.59 -6.37
CA PHE A 19 -7.66 6.79 -7.17
C PHE A 19 -6.52 7.45 -6.37
N ILE A 20 -6.80 8.55 -5.67
CA ILE A 20 -5.81 9.26 -4.83
C ILE A 20 -5.31 8.35 -3.70
N LEU A 21 -6.22 7.61 -3.06
CA LEU A 21 -5.87 6.65 -2.01
C LEU A 21 -5.01 5.50 -2.55
N GLY A 22 -5.34 4.98 -3.73
CA GLY A 22 -4.52 3.99 -4.42
C GLY A 22 -3.12 4.50 -4.72
N LEU A 23 -3.01 5.73 -5.22
CA LEU A 23 -1.72 6.39 -5.46
C LEU A 23 -0.89 6.47 -4.18
N GLY A 24 -1.51 6.84 -3.04
CA GLY A 24 -0.85 6.91 -1.74
C GLY A 24 -0.29 5.58 -1.22
N THR A 25 -0.82 4.42 -1.65
CA THR A 25 -0.33 3.10 -1.18
C THR A 25 1.04 2.72 -1.71
N LEU A 26 1.34 3.02 -2.97
CA LEU A 26 2.61 2.69 -3.62
C LEU A 26 3.54 3.89 -3.80
N LEU A 27 3.08 5.10 -3.46
CA LEU A 27 3.89 6.30 -3.45
C LEU A 27 5.21 6.13 -2.68
N PRO A 28 5.22 5.56 -1.46
CA PRO A 28 6.45 5.44 -0.69
C PRO A 28 7.55 4.64 -1.39
N TRP A 29 7.21 3.44 -1.84
CA TRP A 29 8.14 2.57 -2.56
C TRP A 29 8.73 3.27 -3.79
N ASN A 30 7.87 3.92 -4.58
CA ASN A 30 8.32 4.61 -5.80
C ASN A 30 9.24 5.79 -5.49
N PHE A 31 8.96 6.57 -4.44
CA PHE A 31 9.81 7.70 -4.06
C PHE A 31 11.21 7.27 -3.64
N PHE A 32 11.31 6.22 -2.83
CA PHE A 32 12.60 5.66 -2.43
C PHE A 32 13.37 5.09 -3.62
N MET A 33 12.69 4.37 -4.52
CA MET A 33 13.29 3.81 -5.74
C MET A 33 13.81 4.89 -6.68
N THR A 34 13.04 5.95 -6.92
CA THR A 34 13.42 7.06 -7.78
C THR A 34 14.57 7.88 -7.17
N ALA A 35 14.60 8.06 -5.85
CA ALA A 35 15.71 8.71 -5.14
C ALA A 35 16.91 7.80 -4.82
N ARG A 36 16.96 6.57 -5.35
CA ARG A 36 18.02 5.59 -5.07
C ARG A 36 19.44 6.15 -5.20
N GLN A 37 19.74 6.88 -6.28
CA GLN A 37 21.09 7.42 -6.52
C GLN A 37 21.53 8.39 -5.41
N TYR A 38 20.60 9.16 -4.84
CA TYR A 38 20.91 10.05 -3.72
C TYR A 38 21.35 9.27 -2.48
N PHE A 39 20.61 8.22 -2.11
CA PHE A 39 20.95 7.39 -0.96
C PHE A 39 22.30 6.68 -1.16
N ILE A 40 22.56 6.15 -2.35
CA ILE A 40 23.85 5.51 -2.67
C ILE A 40 25.02 6.52 -2.59
N ASN A 41 24.85 7.71 -3.16
CA ASN A 41 25.90 8.74 -3.13
C ASN A 41 26.21 9.22 -1.70
N ARG A 42 25.20 9.25 -0.82
CA ARG A 42 25.36 9.61 0.58
C ARG A 42 26.15 8.55 1.39
N LEU A 43 26.28 7.34 0.86
CA LEU A 43 27.03 6.21 1.45
C LEU A 43 28.49 6.12 0.93
N LYS A 44 29.01 7.15 0.25
CA LYS A 44 30.42 7.21 -0.15
C LYS A 44 31.31 7.46 1.07
N ASP A 45 32.30 6.59 1.28
CA ASP A 45 33.28 6.75 2.36
C ASP A 45 34.21 7.93 2.05
N PRO A 46 34.34 8.92 2.95
CA PRO A 46 35.24 10.05 2.74
C PRO A 46 36.74 9.66 2.76
N GLU A 47 37.12 8.57 3.43
CA GLU A 47 38.54 8.17 3.56
C GLU A 47 39.15 7.58 2.28
N LYS A 48 38.36 6.92 1.42
CA LYS A 48 38.87 6.30 0.18
C LYS A 48 39.21 7.30 -0.92
N THR A 49 38.81 8.57 -0.77
CA THR A 49 39.12 9.62 -1.75
C THR A 49 40.52 10.21 -1.57
N SER A 50 41.19 9.99 -0.43
CA SER A 50 42.49 10.60 -0.12
C SER A 50 43.71 9.72 -0.43
N HIS A 51 43.53 8.44 -0.77
CA HIS A 51 44.64 7.47 -0.91
C HIS A 51 44.64 6.66 -2.21
N VAL A 52 44.08 7.17 -3.32
CA VAL A 52 44.21 6.50 -4.63
C VAL A 52 44.60 7.50 -5.72
N GLY A 53 45.88 7.87 -5.72
CA GLY A 53 46.57 8.15 -6.97
C GLY A 53 46.75 6.82 -7.71
N ASN A 54 46.30 6.76 -8.97
CA ASN A 54 46.55 5.68 -9.93
C ASN A 54 45.92 4.31 -9.66
N GLN A 55 44.58 4.17 -9.61
CA GLN A 55 43.92 2.94 -10.10
C GLN A 55 42.57 3.27 -10.77
N THR A 56 42.45 2.89 -12.05
CA THR A 56 41.27 2.98 -12.91
C THR A 56 40.17 2.00 -12.49
N GLY A 57 39.47 2.32 -11.40
CA GLY A 57 38.23 1.67 -10.99
C GLY A 57 37.73 2.27 -9.68
N GLU A 58 36.60 2.98 -9.70
CA GLU A 58 35.94 3.46 -8.47
C GLU A 58 35.70 2.27 -7.53
N ALA A 59 36.45 2.20 -6.42
CA ALA A 59 36.20 1.21 -5.38
C ALA A 59 34.91 1.59 -4.63
N THR A 60 33.78 1.09 -5.12
CA THR A 60 32.46 1.27 -4.47
C THR A 60 32.52 0.79 -3.01
N SER A 61 31.98 1.59 -2.08
CA SER A 61 31.89 1.19 -0.68
C SER A 61 30.98 -0.03 -0.54
N TYR A 62 31.28 -0.92 0.43
CA TYR A 62 30.48 -2.13 0.67
C TYR A 62 28.99 -1.81 0.83
N LEU A 63 28.67 -0.72 1.55
CA LEU A 63 27.31 -0.22 1.80
C LEU A 63 26.56 0.14 0.50
N GLN A 64 27.27 0.66 -0.51
CA GLN A 64 26.67 1.00 -1.82
C GLN A 64 26.30 -0.26 -2.60
N SER A 65 27.19 -1.24 -2.61
CA SER A 65 26.98 -2.50 -3.36
C SER A 65 25.85 -3.35 -2.80
N VAL A 66 25.57 -3.25 -1.49
CA VAL A 66 24.48 -4.01 -0.85
C VAL A 66 23.17 -3.24 -0.73
N PHE A 67 23.17 -1.92 -1.01
CA PHE A 67 22.03 -1.03 -0.77
C PHE A 67 20.74 -1.54 -1.40
N ASP A 68 20.77 -1.91 -2.68
CA ASP A 68 19.56 -2.32 -3.42
C ASP A 68 18.95 -3.61 -2.89
N ASN A 69 19.82 -4.55 -2.51
CA ASN A 69 19.40 -5.83 -1.95
C ASN A 69 18.71 -5.60 -0.61
N PHE A 70 19.31 -4.80 0.28
CA PHE A 70 18.72 -4.48 1.58
C PHE A 70 17.44 -3.65 1.43
N MET A 71 17.45 -2.61 0.60
CA MET A 71 16.30 -1.77 0.32
C MET A 71 15.09 -2.60 -0.13
N THR A 72 15.33 -3.56 -1.06
CA THR A 72 14.28 -4.44 -1.57
C THR A 72 13.80 -5.41 -0.49
N LEU A 73 14.70 -6.04 0.27
CA LEU A 73 14.33 -6.93 1.37
C LEU A 73 13.54 -6.20 2.47
N CYS A 74 14.02 -5.02 2.88
CA CYS A 74 13.37 -4.15 3.86
C CYS A 74 12.00 -3.64 3.38
N ALA A 75 11.73 -3.61 2.08
CA ALA A 75 10.41 -3.30 1.57
C ALA A 75 9.50 -4.52 1.48
N MET A 76 9.97 -5.60 0.85
CA MET A 76 9.14 -6.75 0.48
C MET A 76 8.82 -7.67 1.66
N VAL A 77 9.77 -7.86 2.59
CA VAL A 77 9.56 -8.74 3.75
C VAL A 77 8.49 -8.17 4.70
N PRO A 78 8.54 -6.89 5.11
CA PRO A 78 7.50 -6.32 5.95
C PRO A 78 6.16 -6.24 5.21
N LEU A 79 6.16 -5.91 3.91
CA LEU A 79 4.95 -5.91 3.09
C LEU A 79 4.27 -7.29 3.15
N LEU A 80 5.01 -8.38 2.96
CA LEU A 80 4.48 -9.75 3.02
C LEU A 80 3.95 -10.08 4.42
N ILE A 81 4.76 -9.87 5.46
CA ILE A 81 4.39 -10.20 6.85
C ILE A 81 3.13 -9.44 7.25
N PHE A 82 3.07 -8.13 7.03
CA PHE A 82 1.93 -7.32 7.43
C PHE A 82 0.70 -7.57 6.56
N THR A 83 0.86 -7.94 5.28
CA THR A 83 -0.27 -8.38 4.45
C THR A 83 -0.89 -9.66 5.02
N CYS A 84 -0.07 -10.63 5.44
CA CYS A 84 -0.55 -11.86 6.09
C CYS A 84 -1.18 -11.58 7.46
N LEU A 85 -0.51 -10.77 8.29
CA LEU A 85 -1.02 -10.39 9.62
C LEU A 85 -2.30 -9.58 9.55
N ASN A 86 -2.56 -8.88 8.43
CA ASN A 86 -3.75 -8.07 8.28
C ASN A 86 -5.04 -8.90 8.40
N SER A 87 -5.03 -10.20 8.10
CA SER A 87 -6.17 -11.09 8.38
C SER A 87 -6.56 -11.09 9.87
N PHE A 88 -5.59 -11.06 10.78
CA PHE A 88 -5.84 -10.99 12.22
C PHE A 88 -6.17 -9.57 12.68
N ILE A 89 -5.45 -8.58 12.15
CA ILE A 89 -5.67 -7.16 12.46
C ILE A 89 -7.10 -6.74 12.05
N HIS A 90 -7.63 -7.32 10.98
CA HIS A 90 -8.97 -7.01 10.49
C HIS A 90 -10.07 -7.28 11.53
N GLN A 91 -9.93 -8.33 12.33
CA GLN A 91 -10.91 -8.70 13.35
C GLN A 91 -10.83 -7.81 14.61
N ARG A 92 -9.67 -7.22 14.88
CA ARG A 92 -9.39 -6.49 16.13
C ARG A 92 -9.53 -4.98 16.00
N ILE A 93 -9.22 -4.42 14.83
CA ILE A 93 -9.15 -2.96 14.62
C ILE A 93 -10.15 -2.54 13.54
N PRO A 94 -11.04 -1.57 13.84
CA PRO A 94 -12.01 -1.09 12.88
C PRO A 94 -11.32 -0.44 11.68
N GLN A 95 -11.87 -0.68 10.49
CA GLN A 95 -11.28 -0.28 9.21
C GLN A 95 -10.95 1.21 9.11
N GLN A 96 -11.76 2.08 9.73
CA GLN A 96 -11.54 3.52 9.72
C GLN A 96 -10.25 3.92 10.43
N ILE A 97 -9.97 3.32 11.59
CA ILE A 97 -8.74 3.55 12.35
C ILE A 97 -7.54 3.00 11.59
N ARG A 98 -7.67 1.83 10.95
CA ARG A 98 -6.58 1.25 10.15
C ARG A 98 -6.17 2.16 8.99
N ILE A 99 -7.13 2.64 8.20
CA ILE A 99 -6.83 3.48 7.02
C ILE A 99 -6.25 4.84 7.46
N SER A 100 -6.92 5.53 8.38
CA SER A 100 -6.47 6.84 8.86
C SER A 100 -5.12 6.74 9.58
N GLY A 101 -4.96 5.76 10.47
CA GLY A 101 -3.72 5.52 11.21
C GLY A 101 -2.54 5.19 10.28
N SER A 102 -2.73 4.33 9.28
CA SER A 102 -1.68 4.03 8.30
C SER A 102 -1.29 5.25 7.47
N LEU A 103 -2.25 6.06 7.01
CA LEU A 103 -1.95 7.28 6.25
C LEU A 103 -1.14 8.28 7.09
N VAL A 104 -1.52 8.50 8.35
CA VAL A 104 -0.79 9.38 9.28
C VAL A 104 0.62 8.83 9.54
N ALA A 105 0.76 7.53 9.79
CA ALA A 105 2.05 6.90 10.02
C ALA A 105 2.98 7.02 8.79
N ILE A 106 2.47 6.75 7.59
CA ILE A 106 3.22 6.92 6.33
C ILE A 106 3.63 8.38 6.14
N GLY A 107 2.72 9.33 6.41
CA GLY A 107 3.02 10.76 6.34
C GLY A 107 4.13 11.19 7.31
N LEU A 108 4.11 10.67 8.55
CA LEU A 108 5.13 10.95 9.56
C LEU A 108 6.50 10.40 9.13
N VAL A 109 6.56 9.16 8.64
CA VAL A 109 7.82 8.57 8.16
C VAL A 109 8.37 9.34 6.95
N PHE A 110 7.51 9.80 6.04
CA PHE A 110 7.93 10.67 4.94
C PHE A 110 8.46 12.02 5.41
N LEU A 111 7.81 12.64 6.40
CA LEU A 111 8.28 13.88 7.02
C LEU A 111 9.66 13.68 7.66
N VAL A 112 9.83 12.59 8.42
CA VAL A 112 11.13 12.21 9.01
C VAL A 112 12.17 12.01 7.91
N THR A 113 11.83 11.33 6.81
CA THR A 113 12.72 11.11 5.66
C THR A 113 13.12 12.44 5.00
N ALA A 114 12.17 13.36 4.81
CA ALA A 114 12.44 14.68 4.24
C ALA A 114 13.41 15.50 5.10
N ILE A 115 13.29 15.41 6.43
CA ILE A 115 14.22 16.06 7.38
C ILE A 115 15.57 15.35 7.35
N MET A 116 15.59 14.02 7.35
CA MET A 116 16.77 13.17 7.36
C MET A 116 17.71 13.48 6.18
N VAL A 117 17.15 13.80 5.01
CA VAL A 117 17.90 14.17 3.79
C VAL A 117 18.81 15.39 4.00
N LYS A 118 18.47 16.29 4.93
CA LYS A 118 19.26 17.49 5.23
C LYS A 118 20.35 17.24 6.28
N ILE A 119 20.13 16.30 7.20
CA ILE A 119 21.01 16.09 8.34
C ILE A 119 22.33 15.43 7.87
N PRO A 120 23.50 16.03 8.17
CA PRO A 120 24.77 15.37 7.97
C PRO A 120 24.91 14.22 8.98
N MET A 121 24.96 13.00 8.47
CA MET A 121 25.15 11.77 9.24
C MET A 121 26.24 10.94 8.60
N GLU A 122 26.92 10.12 9.41
CA GLU A 122 27.85 9.12 8.89
C GLU A 122 27.12 8.06 8.03
N PRO A 123 27.83 7.40 7.09
CA PRO A 123 27.23 6.45 6.16
C PRO A 123 26.45 5.31 6.84
N LEU A 124 27.00 4.71 7.90
CA LEU A 124 26.38 3.56 8.55
C LEU A 124 25.09 3.92 9.32
N PRO A 125 25.07 4.95 10.19
CA PRO A 125 23.82 5.44 10.79
C PRO A 125 22.77 5.83 9.75
N PHE A 126 23.16 6.56 8.70
CA PHE A 126 22.25 6.95 7.62
C PHE A 126 21.63 5.74 6.92
N PHE A 127 22.43 4.71 6.62
CA PHE A 127 21.97 3.46 6.05
C PHE A 127 20.92 2.79 6.93
N VAL A 128 21.23 2.58 8.22
CA VAL A 128 20.35 1.89 9.17
C VAL A 128 19.02 2.65 9.34
N PHE A 129 19.07 3.98 9.53
CA PHE A 129 17.85 4.80 9.64
C PHE A 129 16.99 4.76 8.37
N THR A 130 17.62 4.77 7.20
CA THR A 130 16.93 4.64 5.91
C THR A 130 16.21 3.29 5.82
N MET A 131 16.90 2.19 6.14
CA MET A 131 16.31 0.84 6.10
C MET A 131 15.16 0.68 7.09
N ILE A 132 15.30 1.20 8.30
CA ILE A 132 14.23 1.21 9.32
C ILE A 132 13.01 2.00 8.81
N SER A 133 13.23 3.17 8.20
CA SER A 133 12.15 3.98 7.63
C SER A 133 11.40 3.23 6.53
N ILE A 134 12.13 2.54 5.64
CA ILE A 134 11.54 1.70 4.58
C ILE A 134 10.69 0.57 5.18
N ILE A 135 11.17 -0.10 6.24
CA ILE A 135 10.42 -1.16 6.92
C ILE A 135 9.08 -0.62 7.43
N PHE A 136 9.09 0.49 8.18
CA PHE A 136 7.87 1.07 8.73
C PHE A 136 6.89 1.49 7.64
N ILE A 137 7.38 2.15 6.59
CA ILE A 137 6.53 2.60 5.48
C ILE A 137 5.85 1.43 4.78
N ASN A 138 6.55 0.31 4.55
CA ASN A 138 5.98 -0.85 3.86
C ASN A 138 5.03 -1.63 4.77
N SER A 139 5.29 -1.69 6.08
CA SER A 139 4.36 -2.25 7.07
C SER A 139 3.02 -1.52 7.09
N PHE A 140 3.03 -0.19 7.22
CA PHE A 140 1.80 0.61 7.20
C PHE A 140 1.16 0.66 5.82
N GLY A 141 1.97 0.62 4.76
CA GLY A 141 1.53 0.49 3.37
C GLY A 141 0.73 -0.78 3.14
N ALA A 142 1.18 -1.93 3.66
CA ALA A 142 0.45 -3.19 3.60
C ALA A 142 -0.94 -3.09 4.26
N ILE A 143 -1.00 -2.51 5.46
CA ILE A 143 -2.26 -2.32 6.20
C ILE A 143 -3.19 -1.38 5.44
N LEU A 144 -2.65 -0.29 4.86
CA LEU A 144 -3.43 0.68 4.07
C LEU A 144 -3.99 0.02 2.82
N GLN A 145 -3.15 -0.64 2.03
CA GLN A 145 -3.52 -1.30 0.77
C GLN A 145 -4.62 -2.34 1.01
N SER A 146 -4.41 -3.25 1.94
CA SER A 146 -5.37 -4.30 2.26
C SER A 146 -6.69 -3.75 2.81
N SER A 147 -6.64 -2.70 3.65
CA SER A 147 -7.84 -2.03 4.17
C SER A 147 -8.61 -1.26 3.09
N LEU A 148 -7.90 -0.71 2.11
CA LEU A 148 -8.50 0.02 0.99
C LEU A 148 -9.22 -0.93 0.03
N PHE A 149 -8.63 -2.09 -0.29
CA PHE A 149 -9.31 -3.15 -1.04
C PHE A 149 -10.50 -3.72 -0.28
N GLY A 150 -10.40 -3.87 1.05
CA GLY A 150 -11.55 -4.22 1.89
C GLY A 150 -12.67 -3.17 1.82
N LEU A 151 -12.32 -1.88 1.64
CA LEU A 151 -13.32 -0.81 1.51
C LEU A 151 -13.99 -0.82 0.14
N ALA A 152 -13.20 -1.06 -0.91
CA ALA A 152 -13.69 -1.19 -2.27
C ALA A 152 -14.68 -2.35 -2.41
N GLY A 153 -14.51 -3.42 -1.62
CA GLY A 153 -15.42 -4.56 -1.58
C GLY A 153 -16.85 -4.21 -1.15
N LEU A 154 -17.06 -3.08 -0.47
CA LEU A 154 -18.39 -2.58 -0.09
C LEU A 154 -19.10 -1.82 -1.23
N LEU A 155 -18.36 -1.47 -2.27
CA LEU A 155 -18.82 -0.69 -3.41
C LEU A 155 -18.97 -1.59 -4.64
N PRO A 156 -19.63 -1.12 -5.72
CA PRO A 156 -19.66 -1.85 -6.98
C PRO A 156 -18.25 -2.22 -7.45
N ALA A 157 -18.09 -3.39 -8.08
CA ALA A 157 -16.78 -3.93 -8.49
C ALA A 157 -15.92 -2.98 -9.37
N SER A 158 -16.54 -1.98 -9.99
CA SER A 158 -15.84 -0.92 -10.74
C SER A 158 -14.95 -0.02 -9.86
N TYR A 159 -15.13 0.02 -8.54
CA TYR A 159 -14.37 0.87 -7.61
C TYR A 159 -13.07 0.24 -7.10
N THR A 160 -12.77 -0.99 -7.53
CA THR A 160 -11.46 -1.61 -7.34
C THR A 160 -10.44 -1.11 -8.39
N ALA A 161 -10.91 -0.81 -9.60
CA ALA A 161 -10.07 -0.33 -10.70
C ALA A 161 -9.38 1.04 -10.47
N PRO A 162 -10.00 2.06 -9.85
CA PRO A 162 -9.36 3.33 -9.53
C PRO A 162 -8.19 3.15 -8.58
N ILE A 163 -8.31 2.27 -7.58
CA ILE A 163 -7.22 1.97 -6.64
C ILE A 163 -6.01 1.45 -7.40
N MET A 164 -6.22 0.43 -8.25
CA MET A 164 -5.16 -0.18 -9.05
C MET A 164 -4.57 0.81 -10.06
N SER A 165 -5.40 1.70 -10.62
CA SER A 165 -4.94 2.75 -11.52
C SER A 165 -4.06 3.78 -10.81
N GLY A 166 -4.45 4.23 -9.61
CA GLY A 166 -3.63 5.13 -8.79
C GLY A 166 -2.30 4.49 -8.41
N GLN A 167 -2.34 3.20 -8.03
CA GLN A 167 -1.15 2.39 -7.78
C GLN A 167 -0.19 2.33 -8.98
N GLY A 168 -0.72 2.11 -10.19
CA GLY A 168 0.07 2.12 -11.42
C GLY A 168 0.67 3.48 -11.75
N LEU A 169 -0.04 4.57 -11.46
CA LEU A 169 0.44 5.94 -11.72
C LEU A 169 1.40 6.49 -10.66
N ALA A 170 1.54 5.84 -9.50
CA ALA A 170 2.44 6.28 -8.43
C ALA A 170 3.91 6.38 -8.90
N GLY A 171 4.37 5.48 -9.77
CA GLY A 171 5.73 5.53 -10.34
C GLY A 171 5.93 6.70 -11.31
N THR A 172 4.95 6.96 -12.18
CA THR A 172 4.97 8.12 -13.08
C THR A 172 4.95 9.42 -12.27
N PHE A 173 4.12 9.50 -11.23
CA PHE A 173 4.07 10.65 -10.34
C PHE A 173 5.41 10.88 -9.63
N ALA A 174 6.04 9.83 -9.10
CA ALA A 174 7.36 9.91 -8.48
C ALA A 174 8.45 10.36 -9.46
N ALA A 175 8.42 9.89 -10.71
CA ALA A 175 9.35 10.33 -11.75
C ALA A 175 9.15 11.81 -12.10
N LEU A 176 7.90 12.24 -12.30
CA LEU A 176 7.57 13.65 -12.59
C LEU A 176 7.98 14.57 -11.44
N ALA A 177 7.68 14.18 -10.20
CA ALA A 177 8.09 14.94 -9.02
C ALA A 177 9.62 15.11 -8.96
N MET A 178 10.40 14.08 -9.33
CA MET A 178 11.85 14.17 -9.39
C MET A 178 12.32 15.12 -10.50
N ILE A 179 11.74 15.03 -11.69
CA ILE A 179 12.05 15.91 -12.82
C ILE A 179 11.80 17.37 -12.46
N PHE A 180 10.62 17.68 -11.89
CA PHE A 180 10.31 19.04 -11.43
C PHE A 180 11.27 19.51 -10.35
N SER A 181 11.64 18.63 -9.41
CA SER A 181 12.56 18.97 -8.34
C SER A 181 13.97 19.30 -8.83
N ILE A 182 14.45 18.59 -9.87
CA ILE A 182 15.73 18.88 -10.54
C ILE A 182 15.62 20.17 -11.36
N ALA A 183 14.51 20.37 -12.09
CA ALA A 183 14.28 21.54 -12.94
C ALA A 183 14.25 22.86 -12.17
N VAL A 184 13.80 22.85 -10.91
CA VAL A 184 13.80 24.03 -10.02
C VAL A 184 15.23 24.45 -9.58
N GLY A 185 16.27 23.69 -9.96
CA GLY A 185 17.66 24.14 -9.86
C GLY A 185 18.25 24.10 -8.45
N ALA A 186 17.63 23.36 -7.54
CA ALA A 186 18.15 23.21 -6.19
C ALA A 186 19.47 22.42 -6.19
N GLN A 187 20.51 22.97 -5.55
CA GLN A 187 21.78 22.25 -5.33
C GLN A 187 21.54 20.96 -4.52
N GLN A 188 22.46 19.99 -4.64
CA GLN A 188 22.29 18.55 -4.39
C GLN A 188 21.82 18.04 -2.99
N PRO A 189 21.47 18.86 -1.99
CA PRO A 189 20.56 18.40 -0.91
C PRO A 189 19.15 18.98 -1.01
N GLU A 190 19.00 20.23 -1.43
CA GLU A 190 17.73 20.98 -1.41
C GLU A 190 16.73 20.43 -2.45
N SER A 191 17.21 19.83 -3.55
CA SER A 191 16.34 19.17 -4.53
C SER A 191 15.65 17.93 -3.95
N PHE A 192 16.32 17.15 -3.09
CA PHE A 192 15.69 15.98 -2.50
C PHE A 192 14.67 16.35 -1.40
N ILE A 193 14.84 17.51 -0.76
CA ILE A 193 13.85 18.06 0.18
C ILE A 193 12.56 18.43 -0.56
N GLY A 194 12.68 19.18 -1.67
CA GLY A 194 11.53 19.51 -2.52
C GLY A 194 10.82 18.24 -3.00
N TYR A 195 11.59 17.25 -3.43
CA TYR A 195 11.09 15.95 -3.83
C TYR A 195 10.26 15.26 -2.72
N PHE A 196 10.83 14.96 -1.55
CA PHE A 196 10.10 14.30 -0.47
C PHE A 196 8.97 15.15 0.12
N SER A 197 9.04 16.49 0.01
CA SER A 197 7.94 17.38 0.37
C SER A 197 6.70 17.17 -0.53
N THR A 198 6.90 16.93 -1.84
CA THR A 198 5.76 16.61 -2.73
C THR A 198 5.03 15.32 -2.33
N ALA A 199 5.75 14.31 -1.83
CA ALA A 199 5.12 13.12 -1.26
C ALA A 199 4.29 13.46 -0.02
N CYS A 200 4.79 14.32 0.87
CA CYS A 200 4.04 14.77 2.04
C CYS A 200 2.72 15.44 1.66
N VAL A 201 2.75 16.37 0.69
CA VAL A 201 1.55 17.03 0.14
C VAL A 201 0.55 16.01 -0.41
N THR A 202 1.04 14.99 -1.12
CA THR A 202 0.20 13.95 -1.72
C THR A 202 -0.45 13.06 -0.66
N ILE A 203 0.28 12.71 0.42
CA ILE A 203 -0.30 11.97 1.55
C ILE A 203 -1.32 12.81 2.31
N VAL A 204 -1.08 14.11 2.51
CA VAL A 204 -2.07 15.02 3.09
C VAL A 204 -3.33 15.08 2.23
N LEU A 205 -3.19 15.17 0.91
CA LEU A 205 -4.31 15.11 -0.02
C LEU A 205 -5.08 13.77 0.11
N ALA A 206 -4.38 12.65 0.27
CA ALA A 206 -4.99 11.35 0.51
C ALA A 206 -5.75 11.29 1.86
N ILE A 207 -5.20 11.88 2.93
CA ILE A 207 -5.87 11.99 4.24
C ILE A 207 -7.16 12.82 4.11
N VAL A 208 -7.08 14.00 3.49
CA VAL A 208 -8.26 14.85 3.28
C VAL A 208 -9.31 14.12 2.44
N SER A 209 -8.89 13.45 1.36
CA SER A 209 -9.77 12.66 0.50
C SER A 209 -10.48 11.55 1.29
N TYR A 210 -9.78 10.89 2.22
CA TYR A 210 -10.36 9.88 3.09
C TYR A 210 -11.38 10.47 4.09
N VAL A 211 -11.09 11.62 4.68
CA VAL A 211 -12.00 12.30 5.62
C VAL A 211 -13.28 12.78 4.94
N VAL A 212 -13.20 13.20 3.68
CA VAL A 212 -14.37 13.63 2.88
C VAL A 212 -15.25 12.45 2.46
N LEU A 213 -14.67 11.28 2.22
CA LEU A 213 -15.38 10.08 1.74
C LEU A 213 -16.68 9.72 2.49
N PRO A 214 -16.73 9.65 3.84
CA PRO A 214 -17.96 9.32 4.57
C PRO A 214 -19.07 10.37 4.43
N HIS A 215 -18.76 11.61 4.04
CA HIS A 215 -19.75 12.66 3.82
C HIS A 215 -20.44 12.57 2.46
N MET A 216 -19.97 11.70 1.57
CA MET A 216 -20.56 11.53 0.24
C MET A 216 -21.79 10.60 0.28
N ASP A 217 -22.91 11.07 -0.27
CA ASP A 217 -24.17 10.32 -0.29
C ASP A 217 -24.06 8.95 -0.96
N PHE A 218 -23.25 8.85 -2.03
CA PHE A 218 -22.97 7.59 -2.72
C PHE A 218 -22.34 6.55 -1.78
N PHE A 219 -21.23 6.93 -1.13
CA PHE A 219 -20.51 6.04 -0.23
C PHE A 219 -21.37 5.69 0.99
N ARG A 220 -22.10 6.67 1.53
CA ARG A 220 -23.02 6.45 2.66
C ARG A 220 -24.11 5.44 2.31
N TYR A 221 -24.72 5.53 1.14
CA TYR A 221 -25.75 4.60 0.70
C TYR A 221 -25.24 3.16 0.61
N TYR A 222 -24.12 2.92 -0.08
CA TYR A 222 -23.57 1.57 -0.22
C TYR A 222 -23.04 1.02 1.11
N SER A 223 -22.37 1.86 1.92
CA SER A 223 -21.88 1.45 3.24
C SER A 223 -23.01 1.15 4.24
N MET A 224 -24.10 1.93 4.25
CA MET A 224 -25.25 1.69 5.12
C MET A 224 -26.09 0.50 4.64
N LYS A 225 -26.22 0.29 3.33
CA LYS A 225 -26.92 -0.86 2.77
C LYS A 225 -26.29 -2.16 3.23
N ASP A 226 -24.96 -2.29 3.12
CA ASP A 226 -24.23 -3.47 3.55
C ASP A 226 -24.39 -3.73 5.06
N LYS A 227 -24.27 -2.68 5.90
CA LYS A 227 -24.55 -2.80 7.35
C LYS A 227 -25.97 -3.25 7.64
N THR A 228 -26.95 -2.73 6.90
CA THR A 228 -28.36 -3.09 7.10
C THR A 228 -28.61 -4.55 6.71
N GLU A 229 -28.06 -4.99 5.58
CA GLU A 229 -28.14 -6.37 5.10
C GLU A 229 -27.46 -7.33 6.09
N TYR A 230 -26.30 -6.95 6.63
CA TYR A 230 -25.61 -7.69 7.69
C TYR A 230 -26.41 -7.78 9.00
N HIS A 231 -27.03 -6.68 9.44
CA HIS A 231 -27.86 -6.68 10.66
C HIS A 231 -29.13 -7.51 10.51
N VAL A 232 -29.83 -7.39 9.38
CA VAL A 232 -31.04 -8.17 9.08
C VAL A 232 -30.71 -9.65 9.02
N TYR A 233 -29.61 -10.03 8.37
CA TYR A 233 -29.15 -11.42 8.31
C TYR A 233 -28.84 -11.98 9.71
N ASN A 234 -28.12 -11.25 10.55
CA ASN A 234 -27.81 -11.68 11.92
C ASN A 234 -29.07 -11.79 12.80
N ALA A 235 -30.01 -10.86 12.69
CA ALA A 235 -31.27 -10.90 13.44
C ALA A 235 -32.14 -12.10 13.04
N GLU A 236 -32.19 -12.44 11.74
CA GLU A 236 -32.87 -13.66 11.25
C GLU A 236 -32.21 -14.93 11.84
N LEU A 237 -30.90 -14.88 12.02
CA LEU A 237 -30.10 -15.97 12.56
C LEU A 237 -30.32 -16.20 14.06
N GLU A 238 -30.33 -15.13 14.86
CA GLU A 238 -30.67 -15.18 16.28
C GLU A 238 -32.09 -15.74 16.48
N THR A 239 -33.03 -15.27 15.65
CA THR A 239 -34.42 -15.76 15.67
C THR A 239 -34.48 -17.27 15.37
N LYS A 240 -33.75 -17.75 14.35
CA LYS A 240 -33.67 -19.20 14.05
C LYS A 240 -33.05 -20.00 15.19
N ARG A 241 -32.02 -19.48 15.86
CA ARG A 241 -31.37 -20.14 17.01
C ARG A 241 -32.30 -20.25 18.21
N ASP A 242 -33.07 -19.20 18.48
CA ASP A 242 -34.02 -19.19 19.60
C ASP A 242 -35.21 -20.13 19.36
N LEU A 243 -35.67 -20.27 18.12
CA LEU A 243 -36.70 -21.25 17.75
C LEU A 243 -36.22 -22.69 17.96
N ILE A 244 -34.98 -23.02 17.55
CA ILE A 244 -34.41 -24.36 17.74
C ILE A 244 -34.23 -24.70 19.23
N LYS A 245 -33.71 -23.76 20.04
CA LYS A 245 -33.59 -23.95 21.49
C LYS A 245 -34.93 -24.14 22.20
N LYS A 246 -35.99 -23.55 21.66
CA LYS A 246 -37.35 -23.66 22.21
C LYS A 246 -37.99 -25.01 21.90
N ASP A 247 -37.72 -25.56 20.71
CA ASP A 247 -38.14 -26.91 20.33
C ASP A 247 -37.40 -28.00 21.14
N GLU A 248 -36.13 -27.80 21.51
CA GLU A 248 -35.39 -28.74 22.36
C GLU A 248 -35.94 -28.85 23.81
N ASN A 249 -36.64 -27.83 24.30
CA ASN A 249 -37.20 -27.80 25.66
C ASN A 249 -38.65 -28.33 25.74
N GLY A 250 -39.25 -28.79 24.62
CA GLY A 250 -40.64 -29.21 24.55
C GLY A 250 -40.90 -30.37 23.58
N MET A 251 -40.64 -31.59 24.06
CA MET A 251 -41.10 -32.89 23.51
C MET A 251 -40.55 -33.42 22.16
N GLU A 252 -40.01 -34.64 22.30
CA GLU A 252 -40.10 -35.83 21.44
C GLU A 252 -39.68 -35.79 19.96
N GLN A 253 -38.57 -36.50 19.73
CA GLN A 253 -38.23 -37.33 18.57
C GLN A 253 -39.37 -37.55 17.56
N ASN A 254 -39.31 -36.88 16.40
CA ASN A 254 -39.83 -37.50 15.19
C ASN A 254 -39.13 -37.03 13.92
N ASN A 255 -38.92 -38.00 13.03
CA ASN A 255 -38.12 -37.94 11.81
C ASN A 255 -38.44 -36.72 10.90
N SER A 256 -37.60 -35.69 10.95
CA SER A 256 -37.48 -34.74 9.85
C SER A 256 -36.12 -34.91 9.20
N LYS A 257 -36.13 -35.21 7.88
CA LYS A 257 -34.97 -35.15 6.99
C LYS A 257 -34.04 -34.04 7.43
N ILE A 258 -32.79 -34.41 7.74
CA ILE A 258 -31.68 -33.49 8.00
C ILE A 258 -31.52 -32.63 6.75
N ILE A 259 -32.21 -31.49 6.72
CA ILE A 259 -31.83 -30.38 5.86
C ILE A 259 -30.47 -29.98 6.39
N PRO A 260 -29.39 -29.98 5.60
CA PRO A 260 -28.11 -29.49 6.08
C PRO A 260 -28.27 -28.00 6.33
N VAL A 261 -28.58 -27.66 7.58
CA VAL A 261 -28.46 -26.30 8.11
C VAL A 261 -26.98 -25.99 7.98
N HIS A 262 -26.63 -25.20 6.97
CA HIS A 262 -25.28 -24.69 6.83
C HIS A 262 -24.97 -23.91 8.12
N ASN A 263 -24.07 -24.45 8.92
CA ASN A 263 -23.75 -23.95 10.24
C ASN A 263 -23.11 -22.55 10.09
N PRO A 264 -23.73 -21.47 10.56
CA PRO A 264 -23.26 -20.11 10.30
C PRO A 264 -22.09 -19.67 11.19
N GLU A 265 -21.62 -20.54 12.09
CA GLU A 265 -20.33 -20.36 12.76
C GLU A 265 -19.14 -20.73 11.86
N GLU A 266 -19.35 -21.34 10.69
CA GLU A 266 -18.30 -21.42 9.68
C GLU A 266 -18.11 -20.03 9.05
N GLN A 267 -17.23 -19.22 9.66
CA GLN A 267 -16.50 -18.21 8.90
C GLN A 267 -16.05 -18.89 7.60
N PRO A 268 -16.32 -18.29 6.42
CA PRO A 268 -16.01 -18.95 5.16
C PRO A 268 -14.54 -19.35 5.21
N SER A 269 -14.29 -20.67 5.19
CA SER A 269 -12.96 -21.20 5.49
C SER A 269 -11.94 -20.51 4.59
N VAL A 270 -10.93 -19.85 5.18
CA VAL A 270 -9.87 -19.16 4.44
C VAL A 270 -9.24 -20.12 3.43
N ILE A 271 -9.17 -21.41 3.77
CA ILE A 271 -8.68 -22.49 2.91
C ILE A 271 -9.62 -22.73 1.72
N ALA A 272 -10.94 -22.70 1.92
CA ALA A 272 -11.91 -22.84 0.84
C ALA A 272 -11.86 -21.66 -0.14
N ILE A 273 -11.74 -20.42 0.37
CA ILE A 273 -11.55 -19.22 -0.45
C ILE A 273 -10.24 -19.31 -1.23
N PHE A 274 -9.14 -19.69 -0.57
CA PHE A 274 -7.84 -19.84 -1.20
C PHE A 274 -7.87 -20.90 -2.31
N LYS A 275 -8.51 -22.06 -2.07
CA LYS A 275 -8.69 -23.11 -3.07
C LYS A 275 -9.45 -22.62 -4.31
N LYS A 276 -10.43 -21.73 -4.12
CA LYS A 276 -11.20 -21.12 -5.21
C LYS A 276 -10.38 -20.08 -6.02
N LEU A 277 -9.45 -19.38 -5.37
CA LEU A 277 -8.66 -18.31 -5.97
C LEU A 277 -7.25 -18.72 -6.42
N TRP A 278 -6.84 -19.96 -6.16
CA TRP A 278 -5.44 -20.40 -6.32
C TRP A 278 -4.89 -20.21 -7.75
N VAL A 279 -5.70 -20.42 -8.78
CA VAL A 279 -5.30 -20.20 -10.18
C VAL A 279 -4.98 -18.72 -10.42
N LEU A 280 -5.85 -17.81 -9.98
CA LEU A 280 -5.61 -16.37 -10.10
C LEU A 280 -4.40 -15.92 -9.27
N ALA A 281 -4.25 -16.45 -8.06
CA ALA A 281 -3.09 -16.15 -7.20
C ALA A 281 -1.78 -16.59 -7.86
N LEU A 282 -1.77 -17.77 -8.49
CA LEU A 282 -0.60 -18.28 -9.21
C LEU A 282 -0.29 -17.46 -10.47
N SER A 283 -1.32 -17.05 -11.23
CA SER A 283 -1.14 -16.14 -12.37
C SER A 283 -0.55 -14.80 -11.95
N VAL A 284 -1.07 -14.20 -10.87
CA VAL A 284 -0.56 -12.94 -10.32
C VAL A 284 0.89 -13.10 -9.84
N CYS A 285 1.19 -14.20 -9.13
CA CYS A 285 2.54 -14.51 -8.68
C CYS A 285 3.53 -14.62 -9.86
N PHE A 286 3.13 -15.28 -10.94
CA PHE A 286 3.95 -15.40 -12.15
C PHE A 286 4.18 -14.04 -12.81
N VAL A 287 3.14 -13.21 -12.95
CA VAL A 287 3.25 -11.85 -13.49
C VAL A 287 4.22 -11.01 -12.65
N PHE A 288 4.10 -11.02 -11.32
CA PHE A 288 5.01 -10.30 -10.42
C PHE A 288 6.44 -10.84 -10.48
N THR A 289 6.61 -12.16 -10.59
CA THR A 289 7.94 -12.77 -10.71
C THR A 289 8.65 -12.30 -11.98
N VAL A 290 7.95 -12.31 -13.12
CA VAL A 290 8.50 -11.84 -14.40
C VAL A 290 8.76 -10.33 -14.35
N THR A 291 7.81 -9.54 -13.87
CA THR A 291 7.97 -8.07 -13.84
C THR A 291 9.03 -7.61 -12.85
N ILE A 292 9.10 -8.15 -11.63
CA ILE A 292 10.14 -7.78 -10.64
C ILE A 292 11.51 -8.34 -11.05
N GLY A 293 11.55 -9.52 -11.65
CA GLY A 293 12.79 -10.11 -12.20
C GLY A 293 13.40 -9.27 -13.32
N VAL A 294 12.58 -8.58 -14.11
CA VAL A 294 13.02 -7.68 -15.20
C VAL A 294 13.22 -6.23 -14.71
N PHE A 295 12.29 -5.70 -13.93
CA PHE A 295 12.30 -4.33 -13.39
C PHE A 295 12.28 -4.35 -11.86
N PRO A 296 13.24 -3.76 -11.14
CA PRO A 296 14.27 -2.84 -11.62
C PRO A 296 15.61 -3.51 -11.99
N ALA A 297 15.77 -4.82 -11.79
CA ALA A 297 17.08 -5.48 -11.82
C ALA A 297 17.83 -5.34 -13.16
N ILE A 298 17.12 -5.40 -14.29
CA ILE A 298 17.70 -5.25 -15.63
C ILE A 298 17.67 -3.78 -16.06
N THR A 299 16.52 -3.12 -15.89
CA THR A 299 16.33 -1.73 -16.36
C THR A 299 17.19 -0.72 -15.62
N ALA A 300 17.47 -0.92 -14.33
CA ALA A 300 18.30 0.00 -13.56
C ALA A 300 19.81 -0.09 -13.88
N LYS A 301 20.23 -1.07 -14.69
CA LYS A 301 21.59 -1.17 -15.24
C LYS A 301 21.72 -0.53 -16.61
N VAL A 302 20.63 -0.07 -17.22
CA VAL A 302 20.67 0.64 -18.49
C VAL A 302 21.14 2.08 -18.23
N SER A 303 22.37 2.39 -18.63
CA SER A 303 22.90 3.75 -18.62
C SER A 303 22.75 4.39 -20.01
N THR A 304 22.55 5.71 -20.03
CA THR A 304 22.48 6.51 -21.26
C THR A 304 23.88 6.66 -21.85
N VAL A 305 24.04 6.35 -23.14
CA VAL A 305 25.33 6.44 -23.86
C VAL A 305 25.69 7.91 -24.23
N LEU A 306 24.81 8.87 -23.95
CA LEU A 306 25.00 10.29 -24.25
C LEU A 306 25.80 11.03 -23.15
N GLY A 307 27.12 10.80 -23.17
CA GLY A 307 28.17 11.75 -22.76
C GLY A 307 28.33 12.01 -21.25
N GLU A 308 29.52 11.70 -20.74
CA GLU A 308 30.02 12.17 -19.43
C GLU A 308 29.89 13.70 -19.34
N GLY A 309 28.93 14.18 -18.53
CA GLY A 309 28.72 15.61 -18.29
C GLY A 309 27.26 16.09 -18.33
N ASN A 310 26.31 15.27 -18.79
CA ASN A 310 24.89 15.66 -18.76
C ASN A 310 24.24 15.39 -17.40
N LYS A 311 23.53 16.38 -16.89
CA LYS A 311 22.77 16.32 -15.61
C LYS A 311 21.46 15.53 -15.71
N TRP A 312 21.27 14.76 -16.80
CA TRP A 312 20.03 14.13 -17.21
C TRP A 312 20.26 12.67 -17.55
#